data_AF-A0A317Z280-F1
#
_entry.id   AF-A0A317Z280-F1
#
_cell.length_a   1.000
_cell.length_b   1.000
_cell.length_c   1.000
_cell.angle_alpha   90.00
_cell.angle_beta   90.00
_cell.angle_gamma   90.00
#
_symmetry.space_group_name_H-M   'P 1'
#
loop_
_entity.id
_entity.type
_entity.pdbx_description
1 polymer ?
#
loop_
_entity_poly.entity_id
_entity_poly.type
_entity_poly.pdbx_seq_one_letter_code
_entity_poly.pdbx_strand_id
1 'polypeptide(L)'
;VAEGVGGAHYIWVNGEFVGYAQISHALSQFDITERVTEGDNHIAVLVLKYSDATYFEDQDMFRHSGIFRDVYIVARQRERLNDYQIHTTIGDRVGYIDVTVQDVAEGV
;
A
#
# COMPACT_ATOMS: atom_id res chain seq x y z
N VAL A 1 3.41 -0.71 -5.21
CA VAL A 1 3.39 -0.74 -3.73
C VAL A 1 4.64 -0.06 -3.23
N ALA A 2 4.52 0.82 -2.25
CA ALA A 2 5.67 1.33 -1.49
C ALA A 2 5.48 1.01 -0.01
N GLU A 3 6.46 0.36 0.62
CA GLU A 3 6.36 -0.12 2.01
C GLU A 3 6.64 0.95 3.06
N GLY A 4 7.23 2.07 2.66
CA GLY A 4 7.58 3.17 3.55
C GLY A 4 8.19 4.36 2.81
N VAL A 5 7.51 5.50 2.91
CA VAL A 5 7.95 6.78 2.34
C VAL A 5 7.76 7.87 3.39
N GLY A 6 8.86 8.43 3.86
CA GLY A 6 8.86 9.36 5.00
C GLY A 6 8.25 10.72 4.64
N GLY A 7 7.23 11.13 5.39
CA GLY A 7 6.45 12.34 5.19
C GLY A 7 5.21 12.08 4.32
N ALA A 8 5.18 12.69 3.15
CA ALA A 8 4.08 12.53 2.20
C ALA A 8 4.62 12.40 0.77
N HIS A 9 3.88 11.78 -0.13
CA HIS A 9 4.33 11.65 -1.52
C HIS A 9 3.19 11.65 -2.54
N TYR A 10 3.52 12.21 -3.70
CA TYR A 10 2.72 12.11 -4.92
C TYR A 10 3.41 11.18 -5.90
N ILE A 11 2.62 10.44 -6.69
CA ILE A 11 3.12 9.49 -7.68
C ILE A 11 2.49 9.73 -9.06
N TRP A 12 3.31 9.59 -10.10
CA TRP A 12 2.94 9.62 -11.50
C TRP A 12 3.48 8.40 -12.22
N VAL A 13 2.74 7.93 -13.22
CA VAL A 13 3.15 6.88 -14.16
C VAL A 13 2.97 7.42 -15.57
N ASN A 14 4.01 7.37 -16.40
CA ASN A 14 4.02 7.86 -17.78
C ASN A 14 3.52 9.32 -17.92
N GLY A 15 3.82 10.16 -16.93
CA GLY A 15 3.42 11.56 -16.88
C GLY A 15 2.01 11.82 -16.34
N GLU A 16 1.22 10.76 -16.11
CA GLU A 16 -0.13 10.87 -15.57
C GLU A 16 -0.16 10.75 -14.05
N PHE A 17 -0.96 11.59 -13.40
CA PHE A 17 -1.12 11.54 -11.95
C PHE A 17 -1.85 10.26 -11.53
N VAL A 18 -1.27 9.56 -10.56
CA VAL A 18 -1.79 8.29 -10.05
C VAL A 18 -2.42 8.50 -8.67
N GLY A 19 -1.75 9.23 -7.78
CA GLY A 19 -2.26 9.43 -6.43
C GLY A 19 -1.30 10.10 -5.46
N TYR A 20 -1.78 10.21 -4.23
CA TYR A 20 -1.11 10.80 -3.08
C TYR A 20 -1.23 9.88 -1.87
N ALA A 21 -0.20 9.80 -1.03
CA ALA A 21 -0.26 9.09 0.24
C ALA A 21 0.57 9.78 1.34
N GLN A 22 0.14 9.51 2.57
CA GLN A 22 0.77 9.93 3.83
C GLN A 22 0.89 8.70 4.74
N ILE A 23 1.44 8.90 5.93
CA ILE A 23 1.71 7.87 6.95
C ILE A 23 2.98 7.11 6.58
N SER A 24 4.10 7.57 7.15
CA SER A 24 5.46 7.18 6.77
C SER A 24 5.70 5.67 6.84
N HIS A 25 5.08 4.99 7.81
CA HIS A 25 5.31 3.58 8.11
C HIS A 25 4.18 2.64 7.66
N ALA A 26 3.22 3.15 6.89
CA ALA A 26 2.15 2.35 6.29
C ALA A 26 2.45 2.03 4.82
N LEU A 27 1.87 0.93 4.33
CA LEU A 27 1.89 0.57 2.91
C LEU A 27 1.07 1.58 2.12
N SER A 28 1.65 2.16 1.06
CA SER A 28 0.89 2.85 0.02
C SER A 28 0.75 1.96 -1.21
N GLN A 29 -0.49 1.79 -1.67
CA GLN A 29 -0.84 0.99 -2.84
C GLN A 29 -1.61 1.85 -3.83
N PHE A 30 -1.24 1.76 -5.09
CA PHE A 30 -1.86 2.52 -6.17
C PHE A 30 -2.14 1.56 -7.33
N ASP A 31 -3.35 1.62 -7.88
CA ASP A 31 -3.67 0.92 -9.12
C ASP A 31 -3.07 1.69 -10.30
N ILE A 32 -2.23 1.00 -11.07
CA ILE A 32 -1.56 1.53 -12.25
C ILE A 32 -1.97 0.80 -13.53
N THR A 33 -2.97 -0.10 -13.45
CA THR A 33 -3.36 -1.03 -14.53
C THR A 33 -3.63 -0.29 -15.86
N GLU A 34 -4.35 0.83 -15.80
CA GLU A 34 -4.70 1.62 -17.00
C GLU A 34 -3.58 2.58 -17.45
N ARG A 35 -2.52 2.75 -16.65
CA ARG A 35 -1.47 3.75 -16.89
C ARG A 35 -0.16 3.15 -17.40
N VAL A 36 -0.02 1.83 -17.29
CA VAL A 36 1.14 1.10 -17.81
C VAL A 36 0.94 0.69 -19.26
N THR A 37 2.03 0.68 -20.02
CA THR A 37 2.06 0.21 -21.42
C THR A 37 3.05 -0.94 -21.57
N GLU A 38 2.95 -1.70 -22.66
CA GLU A 38 3.99 -2.68 -23.01
C GLU A 38 5.34 -1.97 -23.22
N GLY A 39 6.42 -2.58 -22.73
CA GLY A 39 7.78 -2.02 -22.81
C GLY A 39 8.12 -1.09 -21.65
N ASP A 40 8.81 0.00 -21.97
CA ASP A 40 9.36 0.91 -20.97
C ASP A 40 8.27 1.80 -20.37
N ASN A 41 8.31 1.93 -19.05
CA ASN A 41 7.40 2.77 -18.28
C ASN A 41 8.22 3.68 -17.36
N HIS A 42 7.77 4.92 -17.18
CA HIS A 42 8.41 5.89 -16.31
C HIS A 42 7.56 6.16 -15.07
N ILE A 43 8.15 6.00 -13.88
CA ILE A 43 7.50 6.29 -12.60
C ILE A 43 8.23 7.47 -11.96
N ALA A 44 7.48 8.51 -11.62
CA ALA A 44 8.00 9.67 -10.91
C ALA A 44 7.32 9.80 -9.55
N VAL A 45 8.12 10.08 -8.51
CA VAL A 45 7.63 10.24 -7.13
C VAL A 45 8.18 11.54 -6.55
N LEU A 46 7.27 12.41 -6.09
CA LEU A 46 7.63 13.62 -5.34
C LEU A 46 7.44 13.34 -3.85
N VAL A 47 8.54 13.37 -3.08
CA VAL A 47 8.49 13.17 -1.63
C VAL A 47 8.64 14.50 -0.90
N LEU A 48 7.67 14.80 -0.05
CA LEU A 48 7.64 15.96 0.82
C LEU A 48 8.13 15.54 2.22
N LYS A 49 9.19 16.19 2.70
CA LYS A 49 9.70 15.97 4.06
C LYS A 49 8.69 16.34 5.14
N TYR A 50 7.91 17.41 4.92
CA TYR A 50 6.91 17.89 5.86
C TYR A 50 5.55 18.03 5.18
N SER A 51 4.50 17.60 5.87
CA SER A 51 3.09 17.77 5.50
C SER A 51 2.26 17.93 6.77
N ASP A 52 0.94 18.03 6.64
CA ASP A 52 0.01 17.97 7.78
C ASP A 52 0.14 16.66 8.58
N ALA A 53 0.45 15.53 7.91
CA ALA A 53 0.70 14.26 8.60
C ALA A 53 1.88 14.31 9.57
N THR A 54 2.85 15.22 9.37
CA THR A 54 4.00 15.39 10.27
C THR A 54 3.57 15.73 11.71
N TYR A 55 2.42 16.39 11.90
CA TYR A 55 1.89 16.68 13.25
C TYR A 55 1.42 15.42 14.00
N PHE A 56 1.14 14.34 13.27
CA PHE A 56 0.75 13.05 13.83
C PHE A 56 1.92 12.04 13.92
N GLU A 57 3.11 12.43 13.45
CA GLU A 57 4.32 11.61 13.41
C GLU A 57 5.49 12.29 14.15
N ASP A 58 5.22 12.72 15.40
CA ASP A 58 6.19 13.39 16.26
C ASP A 58 6.82 12.43 17.29
N GLN A 59 7.37 11.32 16.80
CA GLN A 59 8.12 10.41 17.67
C GLN A 59 9.45 11.06 18.12
N ASP A 60 9.90 10.71 19.32
CA ASP A 60 11.22 11.09 19.84
C ASP A 60 12.34 10.33 19.11
N MET A 61 12.66 10.80 17.90
CA MET A 61 13.67 10.23 17.00
C MET A 61 14.20 11.28 16.01
N PHE A 62 15.24 10.91 15.25
CA PHE A 62 15.74 11.74 14.16
C PHE A 62 14.72 11.85 13.01
N ARG A 63 14.48 13.09 12.56
CA ARG A 63 13.53 13.37 11.47
C ARG A 63 14.17 13.17 10.09
N HIS A 64 14.02 11.95 9.58
CA HIS A 64 14.41 11.54 8.23
C HIS A 64 13.25 11.63 7.22
N SER A 65 13.55 11.57 5.93
CA SER A 65 12.57 11.58 4.84
C SER A 65 13.12 10.84 3.62
N GLY A 66 12.24 10.47 2.70
CA GLY A 66 12.60 9.77 1.46
C GLY A 66 11.90 8.42 1.34
N ILE A 67 12.15 7.72 0.24
CA ILE A 67 11.70 6.34 0.04
C ILE A 67 12.68 5.45 0.81
N PHE A 68 12.27 4.95 1.97
CA PHE A 68 13.18 4.29 2.94
C PHE A 68 12.90 2.79 3.10
N ARG A 69 11.89 2.25 2.41
CA ARG A 69 11.63 0.82 2.27
C ARG A 69 11.35 0.47 0.82
N ASP A 70 11.13 -0.82 0.57
CA ASP A 70 11.01 -1.39 -0.77
C ASP A 70 9.85 -0.81 -1.57
N VAL A 71 10.07 -0.76 -2.88
CA VAL A 71 9.08 -0.38 -3.88
C VAL A 71 9.05 -1.47 -4.93
N TYR A 72 7.86 -2.00 -5.18
CA TYR A 72 7.67 -3.08 -6.15
C TYR A 72 6.30 -3.02 -6.80
N ILE A 73 6.20 -3.65 -7.98
CA ILE A 73 4.97 -3.81 -8.75
C ILE A 73 4.43 -5.21 -8.48
N VAL A 74 3.11 -5.32 -8.30
CA VAL A 74 2.43 -6.60 -8.13
C VAL A 74 1.42 -6.74 -9.26
N ALA A 75 1.60 -7.74 -10.11
CA ALA A 75 0.57 -8.18 -11.03
C ALA A 75 -0.39 -9.11 -10.28
N ARG A 76 -1.70 -8.88 -10.41
CA ARG A 76 -2.73 -9.73 -9.79
C ARG A 76 -3.76 -10.13 -10.84
N GLN A 77 -4.38 -11.29 -10.64
CA GLN A 77 -5.51 -11.72 -11.45
C GLN A 77 -6.72 -10.79 -11.23
N ARG A 78 -7.58 -10.68 -12.25
CA ARG A 78 -8.83 -9.90 -12.17
C ARG A 78 -9.76 -10.50 -11.12
N GLU A 79 -9.99 -11.80 -11.19
CA GLU A 79 -10.71 -12.56 -10.17
C GLU A 79 -9.72 -13.03 -9.10
N ARG A 80 -9.90 -12.54 -7.87
CA ARG A 80 -9.03 -12.93 -6.73
C ARG A 80 -9.67 -12.63 -5.39
N LEU A 81 -9.19 -13.32 -4.36
CA LEU A 81 -9.39 -12.94 -2.97
C LEU A 81 -8.53 -11.72 -2.62
N ASN A 82 -9.15 -10.63 -2.15
CA ASN A 82 -8.44 -9.43 -1.72
C ASN A 82 -8.18 -9.45 -0.23
N ASP A 83 -9.20 -9.85 0.55
CA ASP A 83 -9.12 -9.84 2.01
C ASP A 83 -9.94 -10.98 2.63
N TYR A 84 -9.39 -11.54 3.71
CA TYR A 84 -10.02 -12.57 4.50
C TYR A 84 -9.54 -12.49 5.95
N GLN A 85 -10.40 -12.90 6.86
CA GLN A 85 -10.13 -12.93 8.28
C GLN A 85 -10.22 -14.36 8.79
N ILE A 86 -9.24 -14.75 9.61
CA ILE A 86 -9.26 -16.01 10.33
C ILE A 86 -9.50 -15.71 11.80
N HIS A 87 -10.51 -16.34 12.38
CA HIS A 87 -10.82 -16.29 13.80
C HIS A 87 -10.70 -17.69 14.40
N THR A 88 -9.92 -17.82 15.47
CA THR A 88 -9.70 -19.12 16.12
C THR A 88 -10.30 -19.11 17.52
N THR A 89 -11.06 -20.15 17.86
CA THR A 89 -11.56 -20.38 19.22
C THR A 89 -11.11 -21.73 19.75
N ILE A 90 -10.91 -21.81 21.06
CA ILE A 90 -10.51 -23.04 21.74
C ILE A 90 -11.60 -23.41 22.74
N GLY A 91 -12.19 -24.60 22.56
CA GLY A 91 -12.97 -25.29 23.58
C GLY A 91 -12.07 -26.26 24.37
N ASP A 92 -12.66 -27.02 25.30
CA ASP A 92 -11.93 -27.85 26.28
C ASP A 92 -10.81 -28.74 25.66
N ARG A 93 -11.13 -29.50 24.61
CA ARG A 93 -10.17 -30.37 23.88
C ARG A 93 -10.23 -30.25 22.37
N VAL A 94 -10.95 -29.24 21.86
CA VAL A 94 -11.21 -29.03 20.42
C VAL A 94 -10.98 -27.56 20.10
N GLY A 95 -10.28 -27.28 19.01
CA GLY A 95 -10.16 -25.94 18.44
C GLY A 95 -11.04 -25.78 17.20
N TYR A 96 -11.59 -24.58 17.01
CA TYR A 96 -12.35 -24.18 15.82
C TYR A 96 -11.59 -23.07 15.09
N ILE A 97 -11.63 -23.11 13.77
CA ILE A 97 -11.09 -22.07 12.89
C ILE A 97 -12.22 -21.62 11.98
N ASP A 98 -12.67 -20.39 12.19
CA ASP A 98 -13.65 -19.71 11.37
C ASP A 98 -12.91 -18.84 10.36
N VAL A 99 -13.18 -19.04 9.06
CA VAL A 99 -12.60 -18.23 7.99
C VAL A 99 -13.71 -17.44 7.33
N THR A 100 -13.59 -16.12 7.37
CA THR A 100 -14.52 -15.18 6.75
C THR A 100 -13.81 -14.49 5.58
N VAL A 101 -14.33 -14.67 4.37
CA VAL A 101 -13.90 -13.89 3.20
C VAL A 101 -14.53 -12.50 3.31
N GLN A 102 -13.68 -11.46 3.33
CA GLN A 102 -14.11 -10.06 3.50
C GLN A 102 -14.30 -9.37 2.15
N ASP A 103 -13.36 -9.61 1.22
CA ASP A 103 -13.37 -8.96 -0.09
C ASP A 103 -12.85 -9.89 -1.19
N VAL A 104 -13.56 -9.88 -2.32
CA VAL A 104 -13.23 -10.61 -3.54
C VAL A 104 -13.31 -9.61 -4.69
N ALA A 105 -12.23 -9.46 -5.44
CA ALA A 105 -12.29 -8.72 -6.69
C ALA A 105 -13.07 -9.54 -7.73
N GLU A 106 -14.19 -9.01 -8.18
CA GLU A 106 -14.96 -9.56 -9.29
C GLU A 106 -14.39 -9.02 -10.61
N GLY A 107 -14.16 -9.91 -11.58
CA GLY A 107 -13.60 -9.53 -12.87
C GLY A 107 -14.61 -8.76 -13.72
N VAL A 108 -14.35 -7.47 -13.97
CA VAL A 108 -14.93 -6.74 -15.11
C VAL A 108 -13.80 -6.42 -16.09
#